data_AF-A0A937JUH6-F1
#
_entry.id   AF-A0A937JUH6-F1
#
_cell.length_a   1.000
_cell.length_b   1.000
_cell.length_c   1.000
_cell.angle_alpha   90.00
_cell.angle_beta   90.00
_cell.angle_gamma   90.00
#
_symmetry.space_group_name_H-M   'P 1'
#
loop_
_entity.id
_entity.type
_entity.pdbx_description
1 polymer ?
#
loop_
_entity_poly.entity_id
_entity_poly.type
_entity_poly.pdbx_seq_one_letter_code
_entity_poly.pdbx_strand_id
1 'polypeptide(L)'
;MSIPLALALVLMAQTSESQFSPRQPIAEMIRVQGKVEISSQGQSTYRPVKLNERLYHGDLIRVERGSRGVIRCQADATTWTIPADGLPRGVANTCSPPSSR
;
A
#
# COMPACT_ATOMS: atom_id res chain seq x y z
N MET A 1 0.99 65.57 23.80
CA MET A 1 1.85 64.38 23.94
C MET A 1 0.93 63.18 23.80
N SER A 2 0.82 62.60 22.60
CA SER A 2 1.50 61.35 22.18
C SER A 2 0.94 60.15 22.98
N ILE A 3 0.42 59.05 22.40
CA ILE A 3 0.96 58.15 21.37
C ILE A 3 -0.23 57.32 20.79
N PRO A 4 -0.24 56.95 19.49
CA PRO A 4 -1.32 56.13 18.90
C PRO A 4 -1.18 54.65 19.27
N LEU A 5 -2.31 53.97 19.54
CA LEU A 5 -2.38 52.52 19.68
C LEU A 5 -2.15 51.88 18.29
N ALA A 6 -0.96 51.32 18.09
CA ALA A 6 -0.67 50.49 16.92
C ALA A 6 -1.41 49.15 17.06
N LEU A 7 -2.40 48.94 16.19
CA LEU A 7 -3.12 47.68 16.05
C LEU A 7 -2.21 46.68 15.31
N ALA A 8 -1.57 45.78 16.03
CA ALA A 8 -0.75 44.72 15.43
C ALA A 8 -1.65 43.55 15.00
N LEU A 9 -1.87 43.42 13.68
CA LEU A 9 -2.41 42.19 13.08
C LEU A 9 -1.37 41.07 13.24
N VAL A 10 -1.70 40.04 14.03
CA VAL A 10 -0.93 38.78 14.03
C VAL A 10 -1.53 37.87 12.96
N LEU A 11 -0.91 37.84 11.79
CA LEU A 11 -1.17 36.82 10.78
C LEU A 11 -0.62 35.48 11.31
N MET A 12 -1.50 34.63 11.84
CA MET A 12 -1.17 33.23 12.10
C MET A 12 -1.08 32.51 10.75
N ALA A 13 0.14 32.33 10.24
CA ALA A 13 0.42 31.42 9.14
C ALA A 13 0.13 29.99 9.65
N GLN A 14 -1.05 29.46 9.35
CA GLN A 14 -1.36 28.05 9.55
C GLN A 14 -0.56 27.24 8.52
N THR A 15 0.65 26.85 8.88
CA THR A 15 1.37 25.80 8.18
C THR A 15 0.65 24.50 8.47
N SER A 16 -0.24 24.09 7.57
CA SER A 16 -0.86 22.77 7.59
C SER A 16 0.21 21.72 7.37
N GLU A 17 0.82 21.22 8.45
CA GLU A 17 1.63 20.01 8.40
C GLU A 17 0.70 18.87 7.98
N SER A 18 0.78 18.49 6.71
CA SER A 18 0.10 17.30 6.21
C SER A 18 0.68 16.10 6.95
N GLN A 19 -0.09 15.53 7.87
CA GLN A 19 0.28 14.34 8.63
C GLN A 19 0.56 13.19 7.66
N PHE A 20 1.84 12.94 7.36
CA PHE A 20 2.27 11.78 6.60
C PHE A 20 2.08 10.55 7.49
N SER A 21 0.90 9.93 7.44
CA SER A 21 0.70 8.63 8.06
C SER A 21 1.44 7.58 7.23
N PRO A 22 2.44 6.88 7.77
CA PRO A 22 3.16 5.87 7.02
C PRO A 22 2.18 4.78 6.56
N ARG A 23 2.14 4.54 5.25
CA ARG A 23 1.27 3.53 4.64
C ARG A 23 1.56 2.17 5.26
N GLN A 24 0.56 1.59 5.92
CA GLN A 24 0.70 0.28 6.56
C GLN A 24 0.59 -0.84 5.52
N PRO A 25 1.44 -1.89 5.61
CA PRO A 25 1.28 -3.08 4.78
C PRO A 25 -0.02 -3.79 5.15
N ILE A 26 -0.65 -4.42 4.16
CA ILE A 26 -1.89 -5.21 4.34
C ILE A 26 -1.68 -6.70 4.12
N ALA A 27 -0.55 -7.07 3.53
CA ALA A 27 -0.15 -8.44 3.31
C ALA A 27 1.37 -8.58 3.23
N GLU A 28 1.82 -9.83 3.29
CA GLU A 28 3.21 -10.22 3.11
C GLU A 28 3.29 -11.35 2.09
N MET A 29 4.28 -11.30 1.20
CA MET A 29 4.57 -12.40 0.29
C MET A 29 5.27 -13.54 1.05
N ILE A 30 4.58 -14.67 1.25
CA ILE A 30 5.09 -15.81 2.03
C ILE A 30 5.59 -16.97 1.15
N ARG A 31 5.41 -16.89 -0.17
CA ARG A 31 6.02 -17.81 -1.14
C ARG A 31 6.23 -17.14 -2.50
N VAL A 32 7.41 -17.30 -3.06
CA VAL A 32 7.76 -16.89 -4.43
C VAL A 32 8.49 -18.03 -5.13
N GLN A 33 7.95 -18.52 -6.24
CA GLN A 33 8.58 -19.51 -7.11
C GLN A 33 8.35 -19.10 -8.56
N GLY A 34 9.40 -19.05 -9.37
CA GLY A 34 9.30 -18.59 -10.76
C GLY A 34 9.10 -17.07 -10.88
N LYS A 35 8.40 -16.65 -11.92
CA LYS A 35 8.16 -15.22 -12.25
C LYS A 35 6.90 -14.71 -11.56
N VAL A 36 7.13 -14.00 -10.46
CA VAL A 36 6.12 -13.25 -9.69
C VAL A 36 6.53 -11.78 -9.69
N GLU A 37 5.63 -10.91 -10.13
CA GLU A 37 5.94 -9.50 -10.32
C GLU A 37 4.92 -8.59 -9.65
N ILE A 38 5.37 -7.42 -9.23
CA ILE A 38 4.57 -6.38 -8.58
C ILE A 38 4.72 -5.06 -9.33
N SER A 39 3.60 -4.36 -9.49
CA SER A 39 3.58 -2.93 -9.75
C SER A 39 3.04 -2.24 -8.50
N SER A 40 3.84 -1.36 -7.91
CA SER A 40 3.41 -0.58 -6.75
C SER A 40 2.45 0.53 -7.19
N GLN A 41 1.53 0.92 -6.29
CA GLN A 41 0.57 2.00 -6.59
C GLN A 41 1.23 3.23 -7.21
N GLY A 42 0.71 3.69 -8.35
CA GLY A 42 1.23 4.86 -9.07
C GLY A 42 2.44 4.57 -9.97
N GLN A 43 2.96 3.34 -9.96
CA GLN A 43 4.01 2.90 -10.89
C GLN A 43 3.39 2.20 -12.10
N SER A 44 4.00 2.38 -13.26
CA SER A 44 3.59 1.72 -14.51
C SER A 44 4.38 0.45 -14.78
N THR A 45 5.52 0.27 -14.12
CA THR A 45 6.45 -0.83 -14.37
C THR A 45 6.29 -1.94 -13.34
N TYR A 46 6.47 -3.18 -13.83
CA TYR A 46 6.51 -4.36 -12.97
C TYR A 46 7.95 -4.69 -12.62
N ARG A 47 8.17 -5.11 -11.38
CA ARG A 47 9.44 -5.64 -10.89
C ARG A 47 9.26 -7.01 -10.23
N PRO A 48 10.32 -7.84 -10.16
CA PRO A 48 10.27 -9.08 -9.40
C PRO A 48 9.91 -8.85 -7.93
N VAL A 49 9.05 -9.72 -7.39
CA VAL A 49 8.70 -9.77 -5.96
C VAL A 49 9.72 -10.62 -5.21
N LYS A 50 10.04 -10.22 -3.98
CA LYS A 50 10.89 -10.99 -3.07
C LYS A 50 10.05 -11.75 -2.04
N LEU A 51 10.62 -12.80 -1.46
CA LEU A 51 10.05 -13.40 -0.26
C LEU A 51 10.04 -12.36 0.87
N ASN A 52 8.98 -12.35 1.67
CA ASN A 52 8.70 -11.38 2.74
C ASN A 52 8.51 -9.94 2.23
N GLU A 53 8.24 -9.75 0.94
CA GLU A 53 7.86 -8.44 0.40
C GLU A 53 6.57 -7.96 1.09
N ARG A 54 6.61 -6.74 1.62
CA ARG A 54 5.44 -6.06 2.19
C ARG A 54 4.58 -5.48 1.06
N LEU A 55 3.28 -5.75 1.15
CA LEU A 55 2.32 -5.40 0.12
C LEU A 55 1.32 -4.37 0.64
N TYR A 56 0.94 -3.41 -0.19
CA TYR A 56 0.16 -2.25 0.22
C TYR A 56 -1.11 -2.06 -0.65
N HIS A 57 -2.04 -1.24 -0.15
CA HIS A 57 -3.32 -0.92 -0.82
C HIS A 57 -3.16 -0.30 -2.21
N GLY A 58 -3.37 -1.05 -3.28
CA GLY A 58 -3.24 -0.56 -4.66
C GLY A 58 -2.01 -1.10 -5.38
N ASP A 59 -1.22 -1.94 -4.72
CA ASP A 59 -0.24 -2.77 -5.42
C ASP A 59 -0.96 -3.84 -6.26
N LEU A 60 -0.41 -4.11 -7.44
CA LEU A 60 -0.86 -5.13 -8.36
C LEU A 60 0.17 -6.25 -8.44
N ILE A 61 -0.26 -7.49 -8.27
CA ILE A 61 0.61 -8.67 -8.41
C ILE A 61 0.14 -9.50 -9.59
N ARG A 62 1.08 -10.00 -10.39
CA ARG A 62 0.82 -11.02 -11.41
C ARG A 62 1.78 -12.19 -11.24
N VAL A 63 1.28 -13.38 -11.54
CA VAL A 63 2.04 -14.64 -11.50
C VAL A 63 1.94 -15.28 -12.87
N GLU A 64 3.07 -15.52 -13.50
CA GLU A 64 3.13 -16.17 -14.81
C GLU A 64 2.79 -17.65 -14.72
N ARG A 65 2.36 -18.25 -15.84
CA ARG A 65 2.10 -19.69 -15.91
C ARG A 65 3.35 -20.48 -15.49
N GLY A 66 3.14 -21.54 -14.70
CA GLY A 66 4.22 -22.36 -14.13
C GLY A 66 4.93 -21.74 -12.93
N SER A 67 4.55 -20.54 -12.50
CA SER A 67 5.06 -19.87 -11.30
C SER A 67 4.08 -19.98 -10.14
N ARG A 68 4.51 -19.61 -8.92
CA ARG A 68 3.68 -19.64 -7.72
C ARG A 68 3.97 -18.45 -6.80
N GLY A 69 2.93 -17.68 -6.50
CA GLY A 69 2.92 -16.65 -5.47
C GLY A 69 1.88 -16.99 -4.40
N VAL A 70 2.24 -16.82 -3.12
CA VAL A 70 1.29 -16.93 -2.00
C VAL A 70 1.49 -15.76 -1.06
N ILE A 71 0.40 -15.07 -0.73
CA ILE A 71 0.40 -13.98 0.24
C ILE A 71 -0.28 -14.41 1.53
N ARG A 72 0.07 -13.75 2.63
CA ARG A 72 -0.62 -13.81 3.92
C ARG A 72 -1.17 -12.44 4.25
N CYS A 73 -2.48 -12.35 4.45
CA CYS A 73 -3.14 -11.12 4.83
C CYS A 73 -2.83 -10.77 6.30
N GLN A 74 -2.62 -9.49 6.60
CA GLN A 74 -2.31 -9.07 7.97
C GLN A 74 -3.53 -9.02 8.88
N ALA A 75 -4.72 -8.77 8.33
CA ALA A 75 -5.94 -8.59 9.12
C ALA A 75 -6.39 -9.87 9.84
N ASP A 76 -6.28 -11.03 9.18
CA ASP A 76 -6.85 -12.30 9.64
C ASP A 76 -5.91 -13.50 9.45
N ALA A 77 -4.66 -13.25 9.06
CA ALA A 77 -3.65 -14.27 8.75
C ALA A 77 -4.06 -15.27 7.64
N THR A 78 -5.15 -15.02 6.90
CA THR A 78 -5.56 -15.88 5.79
C THR A 78 -4.51 -15.86 4.70
N THR A 79 -4.33 -17.01 4.06
CA THR A 79 -3.39 -17.14 2.94
C THR A 79 -4.14 -17.23 1.63
N TRP A 80 -3.61 -16.58 0.60
CA TRP A 80 -4.16 -16.65 -0.74
C TRP A 80 -3.09 -17.04 -1.75
N THR A 81 -3.37 -18.08 -2.53
CA THR A 81 -2.55 -18.46 -3.68
C THR A 81 -3.00 -17.65 -4.89
N ILE A 82 -2.08 -16.88 -5.46
CA ILE A 82 -2.36 -16.03 -6.61
C ILE A 82 -2.50 -16.93 -7.86
N PRO A 83 -3.57 -16.80 -8.65
CA PRO A 83 -3.70 -17.51 -9.92
C PRO A 83 -2.52 -17.26 -10.84
N ALA A 84 -1.96 -18.33 -11.41
CA ALA A 84 -0.81 -18.30 -12.30
C ALA A 84 -1.26 -18.16 -13.77
N ASP A 85 -2.01 -17.10 -14.07
CA ASP A 85 -2.59 -16.81 -15.40
C ASP A 85 -1.97 -15.57 -16.07
N GLY A 86 -1.00 -14.92 -15.41
CA GLY A 86 -0.33 -13.71 -15.89
C GLY A 86 -1.15 -12.42 -15.70
N LEU A 87 -2.39 -12.51 -15.22
CA LEU A 87 -3.26 -11.35 -15.06
C LEU A 87 -2.95 -10.61 -13.74
N PRO A 88 -2.92 -9.27 -13.74
CA PRO A 88 -2.66 -8.49 -12.53
C PRO A 88 -3.86 -8.49 -11.60
N ARG A 89 -3.61 -8.63 -10.30
CA ARG A 89 -4.62 -8.64 -9.23
C ARG A 89 -4.23 -7.67 -8.13
N GLY A 90 -5.17 -6.84 -7.72
CA GLY A 90 -4.98 -5.91 -6.61
C GLY A 90 -4.95 -6.63 -5.27
N VAL A 91 -3.95 -6.32 -4.45
CA VAL A 91 -3.76 -6.97 -3.13
C VAL A 91 -4.98 -6.75 -2.22
N ALA A 92 -5.59 -5.56 -2.29
CA ALA A 92 -6.75 -5.19 -1.47
C ALA A 92 -7.99 -6.04 -1.74
N ASN A 93 -8.18 -6.52 -2.98
CA ASN A 93 -9.32 -7.37 -3.34
C ASN A 93 -9.29 -8.73 -2.65
N THR A 94 -8.11 -9.13 -2.16
CA THR A 94 -7.90 -10.41 -1.48
C THR A 94 -7.85 -10.25 0.03
N CYS A 95 -7.20 -9.20 0.53
CA CYS A 95 -6.96 -9.01 1.97
C CYS A 95 -7.89 -7.97 2.61
N SER A 96 -9.13 -7.86 2.12
CA SER A 96 -10.13 -7.00 2.75
C SER A 96 -10.50 -7.56 4.14
N PRO A 97 -10.46 -6.77 5.22
CA PRO A 97 -10.98 -7.21 6.50
C PRO A 97 -12.46 -7.61 6.34
N PRO A 98 -12.94 -8.65 7.06
CA PRO A 98 -14.35 -9.00 7.04
C PRO A 98 -15.17 -7.76 7.42
N SER A 99 -16.18 -7.43 6.61
CA SER A 99 -17.10 -6.32 6.91
C SER A 99 -17.67 -6.56 8.30
N SER A 100 -17.44 -5.65 9.25
CA SER A 100 -18.07 -5.67 10.56
C SER A 100 -19.58 -5.73 10.35
N ARG A 101 -20.18 -6.88 10.65
CA ARG A 101 -21.62 -7.11 10.58
C ARG A 101 -22.22 -6.96 11.97
#